data_AF-A0A0B8QGR3-F1
#
_entry.id   AF-A0A0B8QGR3-F1
#
_cell.length_a   1.000
_cell.length_b   1.000
_cell.length_c   1.000
_cell.angle_alpha   90.00
_cell.angle_beta   90.00
_cell.angle_gamma   90.00
#
_symmetry.space_group_name_H-M   'P 1'
#
loop_
_entity.id
_entity.type
_entity.pdbx_description
1 polymer ?
#
loop_
_entity_poly.entity_id
_entity_poly.type
_entity_poly.pdbx_seq_one_letter_code
_entity_poly.pdbx_strand_id
1 'polypeptide(L)'
;MSIILECIRCVGRGERGRKPLDYDQAFTVMDQFLEGEIDDDQMAMLLMLIRVNNETPAEIAGFTTALRNKIPTLKADIDWPVYAGKKSKLNGKDQEQNLPWSLLAAWILAKQGHRVLIHGHLDIGSPRIHTRDYLTHLGIQTAESAEQASEILDQDGIATCPYLTLPLWRKRCWIGRSAMVFALQLIP
;
A
#
# COMPACT_ATOMS: atom_id res chain seq x y z
N MET A 1 22.48 20.49 4.36
CA MET A 1 22.68 19.43 3.34
C MET A 1 21.35 18.74 3.16
N SER A 2 20.97 18.39 1.92
CA SER A 2 19.70 17.68 1.70
C SER A 2 19.82 16.24 2.19
N ILE A 3 18.91 15.84 3.10
CA ILE A 3 18.91 14.52 3.77
C ILE A 3 18.85 13.37 2.77
N ILE A 4 18.14 13.54 1.64
CA ILE A 4 18.04 12.53 0.59
C ILE A 4 19.42 12.19 -0.01
N LEU A 5 20.27 13.19 -0.24
CA LEU A 5 21.61 12.99 -0.80
C LEU A 5 22.53 12.26 0.18
N GLU A 6 22.38 12.52 1.48
CA GLU A 6 23.08 11.77 2.51
C GLU A 6 22.63 10.30 2.54
N CYS A 7 21.31 10.07 2.49
CA CYS A 7 20.73 8.73 2.45
C CYS A 7 21.19 7.96 1.21
N ILE A 8 21.14 8.55 0.01
CA ILE A 8 21.64 7.96 -1.24
C ILE A 8 23.11 7.58 -1.12
N ARG A 9 23.95 8.46 -0.55
CA ARG A 9 25.38 8.17 -0.32
C ARG A 9 25.59 7.07 0.71
N CYS A 10 24.69 6.92 1.68
CA CYS A 10 24.74 5.88 2.69
C CYS A 10 24.45 4.49 2.07
N VAL A 11 23.35 4.39 1.32
CA VAL A 11 22.90 3.13 0.71
C VAL A 11 23.67 2.77 -0.57
N GLY A 12 24.21 3.76 -1.28
CA GLY A 12 24.87 3.62 -2.58
C GLY A 12 26.38 3.41 -2.53
N ARG A 13 26.97 3.25 -1.34
CA ARG A 13 28.39 2.85 -1.23
C ARG A 13 28.57 1.43 -1.78
N GLY A 14 29.79 1.11 -2.23
CA GLY A 14 30.12 -0.24 -2.70
C GLY A 14 29.86 -1.32 -1.64
N GLU A 15 29.97 -2.59 -2.02
CA GLU A 15 29.55 -3.76 -1.22
C GLU A 15 29.98 -3.72 0.26
N ARG A 16 31.19 -3.22 0.55
CA ARG A 16 31.76 -3.13 1.91
C ARG A 16 31.37 -1.89 2.71
N GLY A 17 30.80 -0.87 2.07
CA GLY A 17 30.57 0.44 2.67
C GLY A 17 29.12 0.88 2.75
N ARG A 18 28.20 0.17 2.07
CA ARG A 18 26.76 0.45 2.15
C ARG A 18 26.22 0.18 3.54
N LYS A 19 25.32 1.04 4.01
CA LYS A 19 24.57 0.86 5.25
C LYS A 19 23.08 1.12 4.97
N PRO A 20 22.18 0.38 5.64
CA PRO A 20 20.75 0.69 5.58
C PRO A 20 20.47 2.03 6.25
N LEU A 21 19.31 2.60 5.95
CA LEU A 21 18.83 3.77 6.68
C LEU A 21 18.36 3.37 8.07
N ASP A 22 18.51 4.29 9.02
CA ASP A 22 17.77 4.18 10.28
C ASP A 22 16.30 4.63 10.10
N TYR A 23 15.51 4.44 11.16
CA TYR A 23 14.09 4.78 11.16
C TYR A 23 13.85 6.27 10.88
N ASP A 24 14.63 7.17 11.51
CA ASP A 24 14.44 8.61 11.43
C ASP A 24 14.80 9.14 10.03
N GLN A 25 15.85 8.59 9.42
CA GLN A 25 16.23 8.85 8.04
C GLN A 25 15.14 8.44 7.07
N ALA A 26 14.64 7.20 7.21
CA ALA A 26 13.57 6.68 6.35
C ALA A 26 12.28 7.50 6.51
N PHE A 27 11.89 7.81 7.74
CA PHE A 27 10.73 8.65 8.04
C PHE A 27 10.87 10.04 7.42
N THR A 28 11.97 10.75 7.69
CA THR A 28 12.20 12.12 7.23
C THR A 28 12.22 12.21 5.71
N VAL A 29 12.91 11.26 5.05
CA VAL A 29 12.96 11.22 3.58
C VAL A 29 11.56 11.02 2.99
N MET A 30 10.77 10.10 3.54
CA MET A 30 9.42 9.87 3.02
C MET A 30 8.51 11.07 3.30
N ASP A 31 8.60 11.69 4.48
CA ASP A 31 7.79 12.86 4.84
C ASP A 31 8.07 14.04 3.89
N GLN A 32 9.35 14.37 3.66
CA GLN A 32 9.76 15.41 2.70
C GLN A 32 9.35 15.07 1.25
N PHE A 33 9.41 13.80 0.87
CA PHE A 33 8.91 13.35 -0.44
C PHE A 33 7.40 13.54 -0.59
N LEU A 34 6.62 13.32 0.46
CA LEU A 34 5.18 13.55 0.46
C LEU A 34 4.82 15.04 0.44
N GLU A 35 5.67 15.89 1.01
CA GLU A 35 5.51 17.35 1.02
C GLU A 35 5.95 18.03 -0.29
N GLY A 36 6.59 17.27 -1.19
CA GLY A 36 7.04 17.79 -2.48
C GLY A 36 8.45 18.39 -2.46
N GLU A 37 9.18 18.25 -1.35
CA GLU A 37 10.53 18.81 -1.17
C GLU A 37 11.63 17.94 -1.82
N ILE A 38 11.33 16.66 -2.06
CA ILE A 38 12.21 15.73 -2.76
C ILE A 38 11.67 15.45 -4.16
N ASP A 39 12.58 15.50 -5.14
CA ASP A 39 12.30 15.21 -6.54
C ASP A 39 12.10 13.71 -6.78
N ASP A 40 11.24 13.38 -7.75
CA ASP A 40 10.92 12.00 -8.13
C ASP A 40 12.16 11.20 -8.53
N ASP A 41 13.13 11.82 -9.22
CA ASP A 41 14.39 11.18 -9.63
C ASP A 41 15.27 10.78 -8.45
N GLN A 42 15.33 11.63 -7.41
CA GLN A 42 16.11 11.37 -6.20
C GLN A 42 15.50 10.23 -5.39
N MET A 43 14.17 10.24 -5.26
CA MET A 43 13.44 9.17 -4.59
C MET A 43 13.55 7.85 -5.35
N ALA A 44 13.42 7.87 -6.68
CA ALA A 44 13.59 6.69 -7.53
C ALA A 44 14.99 6.06 -7.34
N MET A 45 16.04 6.87 -7.35
CA MET A 45 17.40 6.39 -7.12
C MET A 45 17.56 5.75 -5.73
N LEU A 46 17.03 6.39 -4.67
CA LEU A 46 17.09 5.82 -3.32
C LEU A 46 16.38 4.46 -3.25
N LEU A 47 15.14 4.39 -3.76
CA LEU A 47 14.34 3.15 -3.74
C LEU A 47 15.00 2.03 -4.55
N MET A 48 15.64 2.35 -5.68
CA MET A 48 16.40 1.37 -6.47
C MET A 48 17.60 0.82 -5.70
N LEU A 49 18.33 1.67 -4.97
CA LEU A 49 19.45 1.23 -4.14
C LEU A 49 18.99 0.34 -2.99
N ILE A 50 17.90 0.71 -2.30
CA ILE A 50 17.29 -0.12 -1.24
C ILE A 50 16.87 -1.47 -1.82
N ARG A 51 16.24 -1.49 -3.01
CA ARG A 51 15.80 -2.75 -3.66
C ARG A 51 16.94 -3.72 -3.94
N VAL A 52 18.13 -3.22 -4.28
CA VAL A 52 19.35 -4.01 -4.51
C VAL A 52 19.99 -4.46 -3.19
N ASN A 53 19.85 -3.66 -2.13
CA ASN A 53 20.39 -3.95 -0.81
C ASN A 53 19.49 -4.86 0.03
N ASN A 54 18.23 -5.03 -0.39
CA ASN A 54 17.09 -5.51 0.40
C ASN A 54 16.72 -4.53 1.51
N GLU A 55 15.43 -4.27 1.62
CA GLU A 55 14.84 -3.42 2.65
C GLU A 55 15.04 -4.00 4.05
N THR A 56 15.21 -3.10 5.02
CA THR A 56 15.28 -3.44 6.44
C THR A 56 13.98 -3.09 7.17
N PRO A 57 13.69 -3.74 8.32
CA PRO A 57 12.51 -3.40 9.10
C PRO A 57 12.44 -1.92 9.53
N ALA A 58 13.60 -1.30 9.81
CA ALA A 58 13.69 0.11 10.19
C ALA A 58 13.29 1.04 9.03
N GLU A 59 13.77 0.76 7.83
CA GLU A 59 13.39 1.50 6.60
C GLU A 59 11.89 1.39 6.35
N ILE A 60 11.34 0.17 6.40
CA ILE A 60 9.90 -0.05 6.17
C ILE A 60 9.06 0.64 7.25
N ALA A 61 9.45 0.56 8.52
CA ALA A 61 8.76 1.23 9.60
C ALA A 61 8.77 2.76 9.41
N GLY A 62 9.92 3.36 9.07
CA GLY A 62 10.01 4.81 8.86
C GLY A 62 9.16 5.28 7.69
N PHE A 63 9.27 4.60 6.54
CA PHE A 63 8.46 4.90 5.36
C PHE A 63 6.96 4.76 5.63
N THR A 64 6.54 3.67 6.26
CA THR A 64 5.12 3.40 6.49
C THR A 64 4.52 4.34 7.53
N THR A 65 5.27 4.75 8.56
CA THR A 65 4.81 5.76 9.52
C THR A 65 4.62 7.12 8.87
N ALA A 66 5.57 7.58 8.05
CA ALA A 66 5.45 8.84 7.31
C ALA A 66 4.20 8.83 6.39
N LEU A 67 3.97 7.71 5.69
CA LEU A 67 2.77 7.52 4.87
C LEU A 67 1.49 7.57 5.70
N ARG A 68 1.42 6.83 6.82
CA ARG A 68 0.26 6.81 7.70
C ARG A 68 -0.11 8.18 8.23
N ASN A 69 0.88 9.02 8.54
CA ASN A 69 0.65 10.38 9.05
C ASN A 69 -0.06 11.31 8.03
N LYS A 70 -0.01 10.99 6.73
CA LYS A 70 -0.70 11.77 5.68
C LYS A 70 -2.07 11.19 5.30
N ILE A 71 -2.47 10.04 5.87
CA ILE A 71 -3.74 9.38 5.57
C ILE A 71 -4.77 9.74 6.65
N PRO A 72 -6.00 10.15 6.27
CA PRO A 72 -7.05 10.43 7.25
C PRO A 72 -7.39 9.17 8.04
N THR A 73 -7.48 9.31 9.37
CA THR A 73 -7.89 8.20 10.24
C THR A 73 -9.38 7.94 10.09
N LEU A 74 -9.73 6.76 9.61
CA LEU A 74 -11.12 6.28 9.58
C LEU A 74 -11.40 5.47 10.85
N LYS A 75 -12.62 5.60 11.38
CA LYS A 75 -13.07 4.79 12.51
C LYS A 75 -13.45 3.39 11.99
N ALA A 76 -12.49 2.48 11.96
CA ALA A 76 -12.72 1.07 11.69
C ALA A 76 -12.24 0.24 12.88
N ASP A 77 -12.95 -0.84 13.19
CA ASP A 77 -12.52 -1.79 14.22
C ASP A 77 -11.40 -2.68 13.66
N ILE A 78 -11.46 -2.96 12.35
CA ILE A 78 -10.54 -3.83 11.65
C ILE A 78 -10.11 -3.13 10.36
N ASP A 79 -8.80 -2.93 10.22
CA ASP A 79 -8.16 -2.46 9.00
C ASP A 79 -7.71 -3.69 8.18
N TRP A 80 -8.32 -3.91 7.02
CA TRP A 80 -8.21 -5.13 6.23
C TRP A 80 -7.42 -4.88 4.92
N PRO A 81 -6.12 -5.20 4.89
CA PRO A 81 -5.30 -5.01 3.70
C PRO A 81 -5.63 -6.01 2.60
N VAL A 82 -5.81 -5.50 1.38
CA VAL A 82 -5.94 -6.28 0.16
C VAL A 82 -4.82 -5.88 -0.80
N TYR A 83 -3.77 -6.70 -0.81
CA TYR A 83 -2.67 -6.54 -1.75
C TYR A 83 -2.72 -7.67 -2.79
N ALA A 84 -2.47 -7.32 -4.05
CA ALA A 84 -2.54 -8.15 -5.26
C ALA A 84 -2.49 -9.67 -4.99
N GLY A 85 -3.61 -10.34 -5.23
CA GLY A 85 -3.73 -11.79 -5.09
C GLY A 85 -2.79 -12.52 -6.07
N LYS A 86 -2.04 -13.49 -5.56
CA LYS A 86 -1.21 -14.36 -6.40
C LYS A 86 -2.12 -15.29 -7.22
N LYS A 87 -2.14 -15.06 -8.53
CA LYS A 87 -2.60 -15.92 -9.64
C LYS A 87 -4.08 -16.37 -9.61
N SER A 88 -4.86 -15.82 -10.54
CA SER A 88 -5.85 -16.57 -11.30
C SER A 88 -5.68 -16.18 -12.78
N LYS A 89 -5.19 -17.11 -13.62
CA LYS A 89 -5.17 -16.91 -15.07
C LYS A 89 -6.41 -17.62 -15.63
N LEU A 90 -7.29 -16.90 -16.31
CA LEU A 90 -8.46 -17.51 -16.96
C LEU A 90 -8.10 -18.49 -18.10
N ASN A 91 -6.92 -18.35 -18.73
CA ASN A 91 -6.69 -18.88 -20.08
C ASN A 91 -5.59 -19.94 -20.22
N GLY A 92 -5.32 -20.79 -19.22
CA GLY A 92 -4.32 -21.83 -19.43
C GLY A 92 -4.34 -22.95 -18.41
N LYS A 93 -4.96 -24.08 -18.80
CA LYS A 93 -4.77 -25.49 -18.38
C LYS A 93 -4.72 -25.88 -16.90
N ASP A 94 -4.42 -24.97 -15.97
CA ASP A 94 -4.33 -25.19 -14.53
C ASP A 94 -5.34 -24.25 -13.84
N GLN A 95 -6.54 -24.77 -13.56
CA GLN A 95 -7.64 -24.05 -12.91
C GLN A 95 -7.42 -23.87 -11.40
N GLU A 96 -6.30 -23.29 -10.99
CA GLU A 96 -6.18 -22.78 -9.61
C GLU A 96 -6.80 -21.38 -9.55
N GLN A 97 -8.14 -21.33 -9.55
CA GLN A 97 -8.85 -20.13 -9.13
C GLN A 97 -8.63 -19.98 -7.62
N ASN A 98 -7.69 -19.13 -7.23
CA ASN A 98 -7.64 -18.68 -5.84
C ASN A 98 -8.89 -17.84 -5.57
N LEU A 99 -9.88 -18.47 -4.95
CA LEU A 99 -11.07 -17.80 -4.45
C LEU A 99 -10.65 -16.69 -3.47
N PRO A 100 -11.42 -15.58 -3.39
CA PRO A 100 -11.09 -14.42 -2.57
C PRO A 100 -11.42 -14.68 -1.09
N TRP A 101 -10.82 -15.72 -0.50
CA TRP A 101 -11.11 -16.15 0.87
C TRP A 101 -10.91 -15.04 1.90
N SER A 102 -9.91 -14.17 1.69
CA SER A 102 -9.69 -13.01 2.56
C SER A 102 -10.84 -12.01 2.50
N LEU A 103 -11.43 -11.79 1.33
CA LEU A 103 -12.59 -10.91 1.18
C LEU A 103 -13.83 -11.51 1.85
N LEU A 104 -14.01 -12.83 1.73
CA LEU A 104 -15.12 -13.52 2.38
C LEU A 104 -15.00 -13.43 3.91
N ALA A 105 -13.79 -13.58 4.45
CA ALA A 105 -13.55 -13.41 5.89
C ALA A 105 -13.89 -11.99 6.37
N ALA A 106 -13.44 -10.96 5.65
CA ALA A 106 -13.80 -9.56 5.94
C ALA A 106 -15.32 -9.34 5.92
N TRP A 107 -16.01 -9.91 4.93
CA TRP A 107 -17.47 -9.84 4.81
C TRP A 107 -18.20 -10.52 5.98
N ILE A 108 -17.74 -11.70 6.42
CA ILE A 108 -18.31 -12.40 7.58
C ILE A 108 -18.13 -11.57 8.86
N LEU A 109 -16.95 -10.99 9.07
CA LEU A 109 -16.67 -10.13 10.23
C LEU A 109 -17.58 -8.91 10.27
N ALA A 110 -17.83 -8.30 9.11
CA ALA A 110 -18.79 -7.21 9.00
C ALA A 110 -20.21 -7.64 9.34
N LYS A 111 -20.63 -8.85 8.91
CA LYS A 111 -21.93 -9.42 9.28
C LYS A 111 -22.06 -9.74 10.77
N GLN A 112 -20.96 -9.89 11.49
CA GLN A 112 -20.95 -10.03 12.95
C GLN A 112 -20.96 -8.69 13.70
N GLY A 113 -21.01 -7.56 12.98
CA GLY A 113 -21.13 -6.23 13.57
C GLY A 113 -19.81 -5.48 13.75
N HIS A 114 -18.70 -6.01 13.23
CA HIS A 114 -17.42 -5.29 13.21
C HIS A 114 -17.36 -4.31 12.05
N ARG A 115 -16.77 -3.13 12.27
CA ARG A 115 -16.50 -2.16 11.21
C ARG A 115 -15.21 -2.54 10.49
N VAL A 116 -15.33 -3.04 9.27
CA VAL A 116 -14.20 -3.52 8.47
C VAL A 116 -13.88 -2.55 7.34
N LEU A 117 -12.71 -1.91 7.41
CA LEU A 117 -12.21 -1.08 6.32
C LEU A 117 -11.31 -1.92 5.42
N ILE A 118 -11.71 -2.14 4.18
CA ILE A 118 -10.86 -2.78 3.18
C ILE A 118 -10.04 -1.70 2.47
N HIS A 119 -8.71 -1.77 2.56
CA HIS A 119 -7.83 -0.89 1.81
C HIS A 119 -6.88 -1.68 0.90
N GLY A 120 -6.37 -1.09 -0.17
CA GLY A 120 -5.45 -1.81 -1.04
C GLY A 120 -5.35 -1.35 -2.47
N HIS A 121 -4.51 -2.06 -3.22
CA HIS A 121 -4.47 -1.92 -4.67
C HIS A 121 -5.35 -2.99 -5.30
N LEU A 122 -6.40 -2.54 -5.99
CA LEU A 122 -7.39 -3.39 -6.65
C LEU A 122 -7.01 -3.76 -8.10
N ASP A 123 -5.73 -3.67 -8.47
CA ASP A 123 -5.16 -4.07 -9.78
C ASP A 123 -5.97 -3.58 -11.00
N ILE A 124 -6.15 -2.26 -11.12
CA ILE A 124 -6.89 -1.64 -12.24
C ILE A 124 -6.22 -1.97 -13.57
N GLY A 125 -6.98 -2.59 -14.49
CA GLY A 125 -6.52 -2.90 -15.85
C GLY A 125 -5.77 -4.23 -16.00
N SER A 126 -5.77 -5.08 -14.98
CA SER A 126 -5.23 -6.44 -15.08
C SER A 126 -6.23 -7.37 -15.79
N PRO A 127 -5.80 -8.26 -16.70
CA PRO A 127 -6.65 -9.28 -17.31
C PRO A 127 -6.92 -10.48 -16.38
N ARG A 128 -6.58 -10.36 -15.09
CA ARG A 128 -6.73 -11.42 -14.08
C ARG A 128 -7.94 -11.10 -13.21
N ILE A 129 -8.57 -12.15 -12.69
CA ILE A 129 -9.59 -11.98 -11.66
C ILE A 129 -8.91 -11.54 -10.36
N HIS A 130 -9.43 -10.47 -9.77
CA HIS A 130 -8.95 -9.87 -8.53
C HIS A 130 -10.06 -9.67 -7.52
N THR A 131 -9.68 -9.31 -6.29
CA THR A 131 -10.62 -9.02 -5.19
C THR A 131 -11.70 -8.01 -5.60
N ARG A 132 -11.36 -7.04 -6.47
CA ARG A 132 -12.31 -6.08 -7.03
C ARG A 132 -13.52 -6.74 -7.68
N ASP A 133 -13.29 -7.78 -8.47
CA ASP A 133 -14.34 -8.40 -9.28
C ASP A 133 -15.42 -9.03 -8.39
N TYR A 134 -15.07 -9.38 -7.16
CA TYR A 134 -15.96 -9.96 -6.17
C TYR A 134 -16.64 -8.94 -5.25
N LEU A 135 -16.18 -7.68 -5.19
CA LEU A 135 -16.77 -6.65 -4.32
C LEU A 135 -18.25 -6.43 -4.63
N THR A 136 -18.58 -6.26 -5.91
CA THR A 136 -19.96 -6.06 -6.37
C THR A 136 -20.84 -7.28 -6.07
N HIS A 137 -20.29 -8.50 -6.20
CA HIS A 137 -21.02 -9.73 -5.90
C HIS A 137 -21.35 -9.89 -4.40
N LEU A 138 -20.50 -9.35 -3.52
CA LEU A 138 -20.72 -9.36 -2.07
C LEU A 138 -21.50 -8.13 -1.56
N GLY A 139 -21.86 -7.21 -2.46
CA GLY A 139 -22.54 -5.96 -2.11
C GLY A 139 -21.66 -4.98 -1.34
N ILE A 140 -20.33 -5.08 -1.47
CA ILE A 140 -19.39 -4.19 -0.77
C ILE A 140 -19.20 -2.92 -1.60
N GLN A 141 -19.55 -1.76 -1.02
CA GLN A 141 -19.41 -0.48 -1.68
C GLN A 141 -17.96 0.01 -1.69
N THR A 142 -17.57 0.68 -2.78
CA THR A 142 -16.25 1.32 -2.93
C THR A 142 -16.40 2.82 -2.71
N ALA A 143 -15.67 3.36 -1.75
CA ALA A 143 -15.62 4.77 -1.42
C ALA A 143 -14.63 5.51 -2.32
N GLU A 144 -15.01 6.71 -2.75
CA GLU A 144 -14.18 7.64 -3.51
C GLU A 144 -13.53 8.71 -2.63
N SER A 145 -13.96 8.85 -1.37
CA SER A 145 -13.35 9.75 -0.38
C SER A 145 -13.36 9.14 1.02
N ALA A 146 -12.62 9.75 1.95
CA ALA A 146 -12.60 9.32 3.35
C ALA A 146 -13.96 9.54 4.03
N GLU A 147 -14.65 10.62 3.67
CA GLU A 147 -15.99 10.95 4.16
C GLU A 147 -17.00 9.89 3.72
N GLN A 148 -17.00 9.55 2.42
CA GLN A 148 -17.85 8.50 1.89
C GLN A 148 -17.52 7.13 2.51
N ALA A 149 -16.24 6.85 2.77
CA ALA A 149 -15.85 5.61 3.45
C ALA A 149 -16.42 5.54 4.87
N SER A 150 -16.44 6.67 5.61
CA SER A 150 -17.06 6.72 6.93
C SER A 150 -18.57 6.47 6.85
N GLU A 151 -19.27 7.08 5.89
CA GLU A 151 -20.71 6.90 5.70
C GLU A 151 -21.07 5.44 5.37
N ILE A 152 -20.32 4.81 4.46
CA ILE A 152 -20.52 3.40 4.10
C ILE A 152 -20.22 2.50 5.31
N LEU A 153 -19.16 2.78 6.08
CA LEU A 153 -18.86 2.01 7.29
C LEU A 153 -19.97 2.11 8.34
N ASP A 154 -20.62 3.27 8.48
CA ASP A 154 -21.71 3.46 9.43
C ASP A 154 -23.02 2.77 8.98
N GLN A 155 -23.24 2.62 7.66
CA GLN A 155 -24.44 1.98 7.10
C GLN A 155 -24.31 0.46 6.97
N ASP A 156 -23.21 -0.01 6.36
CA ASP A 156 -23.04 -1.40 5.92
C ASP A 156 -22.08 -2.20 6.82
N GLY A 157 -21.33 -1.53 7.68
CA GLY A 157 -20.27 -2.13 8.50
C GLY A 157 -19.01 -2.52 7.71
N ILE A 158 -19.00 -2.34 6.39
CA ILE A 158 -17.85 -2.66 5.52
C ILE A 158 -17.73 -1.69 4.36
N ALA A 159 -16.55 -1.13 4.16
CA ALA A 159 -16.27 -0.21 3.06
C ALA A 159 -14.93 -0.54 2.41
N THR A 160 -14.84 -0.38 1.08
CA THR A 160 -13.57 -0.45 0.36
C THR A 160 -13.05 0.95 0.05
N CYS A 161 -11.82 1.27 0.45
CA CYS A 161 -11.14 2.52 0.13
C CYS A 161 -9.85 2.23 -0.67
N PRO A 162 -9.87 2.36 -2.01
CA PRO A 162 -8.68 2.16 -2.83
C PRO A 162 -7.68 3.32 -2.63
N TYR A 163 -6.39 3.04 -2.43
CA TYR A 163 -5.37 4.09 -2.26
C TYR A 163 -5.30 5.14 -3.40
N LEU A 164 -5.81 4.80 -4.60
CA LEU A 164 -5.82 5.69 -5.77
C LEU A 164 -6.79 6.88 -5.64
N THR A 165 -7.71 6.87 -4.69
CA THR A 165 -8.68 7.95 -4.48
C THR A 165 -8.13 9.07 -3.60
N LEU A 166 -7.01 8.85 -2.89
CA LEU A 166 -6.35 9.89 -2.11
C LEU A 166 -5.51 10.84 -3.00
N PRO A 167 -5.67 12.17 -2.88
CA PRO A 167 -5.08 13.16 -3.79
C PRO A 167 -3.55 13.08 -3.91
N LEU A 168 -2.87 12.73 -2.81
CA LEU A 168 -1.40 12.65 -2.72
C LEU A 168 -0.80 11.59 -3.65
N TRP A 169 -1.55 10.51 -3.91
CA TRP A 169 -1.05 9.35 -4.64
C TRP A 169 -1.19 9.50 -6.16
N ARG A 170 -2.21 10.23 -6.65
CA ARG A 170 -2.48 10.37 -8.09
C ARG A 170 -1.33 10.97 -8.90
N LYS A 171 -0.47 11.80 -8.29
CA LYS A 171 0.59 12.53 -9.02
C LYS A 171 1.96 11.83 -9.02
N ARG A 172 2.29 11.03 -8.00
CA ARG A 172 3.65 10.47 -7.80
C ARG A 172 3.74 8.93 -7.81
N CYS A 173 2.63 8.21 -8.04
CA CYS A 173 2.58 6.74 -7.97
C CYS A 173 3.28 5.97 -9.11
N TRP A 174 3.94 6.65 -10.08
CA TRP A 174 4.57 5.96 -11.22
C TRP A 174 5.79 5.12 -10.83
N ILE A 175 6.49 5.45 -9.75
CA ILE A 175 7.74 4.76 -9.33
C ILE A 175 7.48 3.43 -8.59
N GLY A 176 6.22 3.16 -8.18
CA GLY A 176 5.92 2.15 -7.16
C GLY A 176 5.21 0.87 -7.59
N ARG A 177 5.10 0.51 -8.88
CA ARG A 177 4.33 -0.69 -9.30
C ARG A 177 4.84 -2.00 -8.69
N SER A 178 6.10 -2.06 -8.24
CA SER A 178 6.70 -3.28 -7.65
C SER A 178 7.30 -3.07 -6.26
N ALA A 179 7.81 -1.89 -5.93
CA ALA A 179 8.55 -1.68 -4.67
C ALA A 179 7.63 -1.47 -3.47
N MET A 180 6.51 -0.76 -3.64
CA MET A 180 5.65 -0.38 -2.52
C MET A 180 4.62 -1.44 -2.15
N VAL A 181 4.19 -2.25 -3.12
CA VAL A 181 3.37 -3.45 -2.89
C VAL A 181 4.13 -4.45 -2.00
N PHE A 182 5.46 -4.50 -2.08
CA PHE A 182 6.31 -5.36 -1.27
C PHE A 182 6.55 -4.79 0.15
N ALA A 183 6.81 -3.47 0.26
CA ALA A 183 7.03 -2.80 1.54
C ALA A 183 5.85 -2.92 2.52
N LEU A 184 4.61 -2.92 2.01
CA LEU A 184 3.39 -3.04 2.82
C LEU A 184 2.95 -4.50 3.07
N GLN A 185 3.51 -5.48 2.36
CA GLN A 185 3.26 -6.91 2.57
C GLN A 185 3.99 -7.49 3.79
N LEU A 186 4.89 -6.73 4.42
CA LEU A 186 5.73 -7.16 5.55
C LEU A 186 5.27 -6.62 6.90
N ILE A 187 4.12 -5.94 6.98
CA ILE A 187 3.52 -5.53 8.24
C ILE A 187 2.60 -6.67 8.72
N PRO A 188 2.86 -7.29 9.89
CA PRO A 188 1.94 -8.25 10.50
C PRO A 188 0.61 -7.61 10.91
#